data_AF-A0A2H1IK79-F1
#
_entry.id   AF-A0A2H1IK79-F1
#
_cell.length_a   1.000
_cell.length_b   1.000
_cell.length_c   1.000
_cell.angle_alpha   90.00
_cell.angle_beta   90.00
_cell.angle_gamma   90.00
#
_symmetry.space_group_name_H-M   'P 1'
#
loop_
_entity.id
_entity.type
_entity.pdbx_description
1 polymer ?
#
loop_
_entity_poly.entity_id
_entity_poly.type
_entity_poly.pdbx_seq_one_letter_code
_entity_poly.pdbx_strand_id
1 'polypeptide(L)'
;MGKGQGKTLTLNSAFRVGFTGTLGVGLAIGLIAALQSVATVFIYIGLALFLALGLEPIVLWLVERKLPRSLAVVLVVLAFIGIVAGAVLLIAPAVISQIQQFIGDLPEIVADLAATGWVADLEQRFTGAVDLDRIFNNIGDWVADPKNVVSLGGGVVSIGAGILSFLAGVVIVVILTIYFAVTMPTIKAAMLSLVAASSRETVESVTEEVTRSIGRYVLGQVSLGIVNGVCSAIFLTIIGAPLPALLAFIAFLASLIPLVGPITGSIIITGSCLMVSPGLGIAAAIYYLVYMQVEAYLLSPRIMKAAVDVPGALVIIAAIAGGTLGGVLGAVVAVPVAASGMIIIRKVVVPAQDKK
;
A
#
# COMPACT_ATOMS: atom_id res chain seq x y z
N MET A 1 9.00 -44.31 51.64
CA MET A 1 9.61 -44.65 50.34
C MET A 1 8.54 -44.61 49.27
N GLY A 2 8.57 -43.58 48.42
CA GLY A 2 7.57 -43.34 47.38
C GLY A 2 7.68 -44.31 46.22
N LYS A 3 6.55 -44.88 45.79
CA LYS A 3 6.42 -45.57 44.50
C LYS A 3 5.61 -44.68 43.57
N GLY A 4 6.30 -43.98 42.68
CA GLY A 4 5.68 -43.27 41.56
C GLY A 4 4.99 -44.27 40.64
N GLN A 5 3.67 -44.25 40.61
CA GLN A 5 2.89 -44.98 39.63
C GLN A 5 3.03 -44.27 38.26
N GLY A 6 3.79 -44.88 37.35
CA GLY A 6 3.78 -44.49 35.94
C GLY A 6 2.43 -44.83 35.34
N LYS A 7 1.64 -43.81 34.98
CA LYS A 7 0.40 -43.98 34.20
C LYS A 7 0.77 -44.57 32.83
N THR A 8 0.45 -45.84 32.61
CA THR A 8 0.49 -46.46 31.27
C THR A 8 -0.65 -45.89 30.43
N LEU A 9 -0.32 -45.00 29.50
CA LEU A 9 -1.29 -44.48 28.52
C LEU A 9 -1.73 -45.63 27.61
N THR A 10 -3.01 -46.03 27.70
CA THR A 10 -3.59 -47.00 26.75
C THR A 10 -3.73 -46.32 25.38
N LEU A 11 -3.44 -47.04 24.29
CA LEU A 11 -3.49 -46.51 22.91
C LEU A 11 -4.79 -45.75 22.60
N ASN A 12 -5.92 -46.18 23.16
CA ASN A 12 -7.22 -45.53 22.97
C ASN A 12 -7.33 -44.18 23.70
N SER A 13 -6.68 -44.04 24.87
CA SER A 13 -6.59 -42.76 25.60
C SER A 13 -5.64 -41.78 24.91
N ALA A 14 -4.50 -42.27 24.43
CA ALA A 14 -3.53 -41.46 23.67
C ALA A 14 -4.12 -41.01 22.32
N PHE A 15 -4.81 -41.89 21.61
CA PHE A 15 -5.48 -41.59 20.34
C PHE A 15 -6.58 -40.54 20.50
N ARG A 16 -7.46 -40.68 21.52
CA ARG A 16 -8.53 -39.70 21.77
C ARG A 16 -7.98 -38.32 22.13
N VAL A 17 -6.94 -38.26 22.97
CA VAL A 17 -6.29 -36.98 23.34
C VAL A 17 -5.57 -36.36 22.15
N GLY A 18 -4.90 -37.16 21.32
CA GLY A 18 -4.29 -36.69 20.08
C GLY A 18 -5.34 -36.16 19.10
N PHE A 19 -6.42 -36.91 18.88
CA PHE A 19 -7.49 -36.56 17.94
C PHE A 19 -8.25 -35.29 18.36
N THR A 20 -8.62 -35.14 19.64
CA THR A 20 -9.27 -33.91 20.13
C THR A 20 -8.32 -32.72 20.15
N GLY A 21 -7.03 -32.94 20.42
CA GLY A 21 -5.99 -31.92 20.31
C GLY A 21 -5.83 -31.41 18.87
N THR A 22 -5.74 -32.32 17.90
CA THR A 22 -5.64 -31.97 16.47
C THR A 22 -6.90 -31.27 15.95
N LEU A 23 -8.09 -31.71 16.36
CA LEU A 23 -9.35 -31.01 16.03
C LEU A 23 -9.43 -29.62 16.64
N GLY A 24 -9.00 -29.45 17.89
CA GLY A 24 -8.95 -28.14 18.56
C GLY A 24 -7.98 -27.18 17.87
N VAL A 25 -6.78 -27.65 17.53
CA VAL A 25 -5.79 -26.86 16.77
C VAL A 25 -6.30 -26.57 15.35
N GLY A 26 -6.91 -27.54 14.68
CA GLY A 26 -7.49 -27.36 13.35
C GLY A 26 -8.63 -26.34 13.34
N LEU A 27 -9.50 -26.35 14.35
CA LEU A 27 -10.55 -25.34 14.54
C LEU A 27 -9.94 -23.96 14.79
N ALA A 28 -8.92 -23.86 15.65
CA ALA A 28 -8.24 -22.59 15.93
C ALA A 28 -7.57 -22.01 14.67
N ILE A 29 -6.86 -22.85 13.90
CA ILE A 29 -6.26 -22.45 12.61
C ILE A 29 -7.36 -22.02 11.63
N GLY A 30 -8.47 -22.76 11.55
CA GLY A 30 -9.61 -22.42 10.70
C GLY A 30 -10.25 -21.08 11.06
N LEU A 31 -10.44 -20.80 12.36
CA LEU A 31 -10.95 -19.53 12.85
C LEU A 31 -9.98 -18.36 12.59
N ILE A 32 -8.68 -18.58 12.78
CA ILE A 32 -7.65 -17.57 12.47
C ILE A 32 -7.66 -17.27 10.97
N ALA A 33 -7.72 -18.30 10.10
CA ALA A 33 -7.78 -18.13 8.66
C ALA A 33 -9.07 -17.42 8.21
N ALA A 34 -10.22 -17.74 8.83
CA ALA A 34 -11.48 -17.06 8.58
C ALA A 34 -11.41 -15.58 9.00
N LEU A 35 -10.85 -15.28 10.19
CA LEU A 35 -10.65 -13.91 10.66
C LEU A 35 -9.72 -13.12 9.74
N GLN A 36 -8.63 -13.72 9.25
CA GLN A 36 -7.73 -13.09 8.27
C GLN A 36 -8.44 -12.80 6.95
N SER A 37 -9.25 -13.74 6.44
CA SER A 37 -10.02 -13.54 5.21
C SER A 37 -11.02 -12.40 5.34
N VAL A 38 -11.70 -12.32 6.48
CA VAL A 38 -12.63 -11.24 6.81
C VAL A 38 -11.90 -9.90 6.90
N ALA A 39 -10.69 -9.87 7.47
CA ALA A 39 -9.87 -8.66 7.53
C ALA A 39 -9.57 -8.10 6.13
N THR A 40 -9.23 -8.94 5.14
CA THR A 40 -9.02 -8.50 3.75
C THR A 40 -10.27 -7.86 3.12
N VAL A 41 -11.47 -8.37 3.44
CA VAL A 41 -12.72 -7.77 2.98
C VAL A 41 -12.92 -6.38 3.58
N PHE A 42 -12.66 -6.22 4.89
CA PHE A 42 -12.71 -4.90 5.53
C PHE A 42 -11.69 -3.92 4.95
N ILE A 43 -10.50 -4.41 4.57
CA ILE A 43 -9.47 -3.62 3.88
C ILE A 43 -10.03 -3.11 2.54
N TYR A 44 -10.64 -3.97 1.71
CA TYR A 44 -11.22 -3.55 0.44
C TYR A 44 -12.39 -2.58 0.61
N ILE A 45 -13.26 -2.81 1.60
CA ILE A 45 -14.36 -1.90 1.92
C ILE A 45 -13.81 -0.53 2.33
N GLY A 46 -12.81 -0.49 3.23
CA GLY A 46 -12.20 0.74 3.70
C GLY A 46 -11.53 1.52 2.57
N LEU A 47 -10.73 0.85 1.75
CA LEU A 47 -10.10 1.47 0.57
C LEU A 47 -11.14 1.97 -0.43
N ALA A 48 -12.19 1.19 -0.66
CA ALA A 48 -13.24 1.57 -1.59
C ALA A 48 -14.03 2.80 -1.13
N LEU A 49 -14.37 2.87 0.17
CA LEU A 49 -14.97 4.04 0.81
C LEU A 49 -14.05 5.26 0.72
N PHE A 50 -12.76 5.06 1.00
CA PHE A 50 -11.76 6.11 0.92
C PHE A 50 -11.66 6.71 -0.48
N LEU A 51 -11.57 5.87 -1.50
CA LEU A 51 -11.58 6.29 -2.90
C LEU A 51 -12.91 6.93 -3.30
N ALA A 52 -14.04 6.39 -2.85
CA ALA A 52 -15.36 6.97 -3.13
C ALA A 52 -15.50 8.39 -2.58
N LEU A 53 -15.02 8.63 -1.36
CA LEU A 53 -14.92 9.98 -0.79
C LEU A 53 -13.98 10.87 -1.59
N GLY A 54 -12.88 10.31 -2.13
CA GLY A 54 -11.97 10.98 -3.07
C GLY A 54 -12.61 11.42 -4.38
N LEU A 55 -13.60 10.68 -4.88
CA LEU A 55 -14.33 11.04 -6.10
C LEU A 55 -15.36 12.15 -5.87
N GLU A 56 -15.89 12.30 -4.65
CA GLU A 56 -16.95 13.27 -4.32
C GLU A 56 -16.58 14.74 -4.67
N PRO A 57 -15.37 15.27 -4.38
CA PRO A 57 -14.99 16.61 -4.81
C PRO A 57 -15.05 16.80 -6.33
N ILE A 58 -14.72 15.78 -7.12
CA ILE A 58 -14.79 15.83 -8.58
C ILE A 58 -16.27 15.86 -9.02
N VAL A 59 -17.12 15.03 -8.41
CA VAL A 59 -18.57 15.02 -8.66
C VAL A 59 -19.16 16.40 -8.34
N LEU A 60 -18.83 16.97 -7.18
CA LEU A 60 -19.33 18.28 -6.76
C LEU A 60 -18.87 19.40 -7.70
N TRP A 61 -17.61 19.35 -8.15
CA TRP A 61 -17.09 20.30 -9.14
C TRP A 61 -17.86 20.26 -10.47
N LEU A 62 -18.27 19.07 -10.93
CA LEU A 62 -19.14 18.92 -12.11
C LEU A 62 -20.55 19.45 -11.86
N VAL A 63 -21.11 19.21 -10.68
CA VAL A 63 -22.44 19.71 -10.28
C VAL A 63 -22.46 21.24 -10.21
N GLU A 64 -21.40 21.86 -9.68
CA GLU A 64 -21.21 23.31 -9.66
C GLU A 64 -21.16 23.91 -11.08
N ARG A 65 -20.78 23.11 -12.08
CA ARG A 65 -20.84 23.46 -13.52
C ARG A 65 -22.20 23.18 -14.18
N LYS A 66 -23.26 23.06 -13.39
CA LYS A 66 -24.67 22.86 -13.82
C LYS A 66 -24.99 21.46 -14.37
N LEU A 67 -24.15 20.45 -14.13
CA LEU A 67 -24.51 19.06 -14.46
C LEU A 67 -25.43 18.47 -13.37
N PRO A 68 -26.50 17.75 -13.74
CA PRO A 68 -27.30 17.03 -12.74
C PRO A 68 -26.43 15.96 -12.07
N ARG A 69 -26.63 15.77 -10.77
CA ARG A 69 -25.76 14.90 -9.94
C ARG A 69 -25.62 13.48 -10.49
N SER A 70 -26.68 12.91 -11.05
CA SER A 70 -26.65 11.57 -11.67
C SER A 70 -25.65 11.50 -12.84
N LEU A 71 -25.65 12.49 -13.74
CA LEU A 71 -24.69 12.55 -14.84
C LEU A 71 -23.27 12.82 -14.36
N ALA A 72 -23.10 13.69 -13.35
CA ALA A 72 -21.80 13.95 -12.75
C ALA A 72 -21.18 12.67 -12.15
N VAL A 73 -21.96 11.89 -11.39
CA VAL A 73 -21.51 10.61 -10.82
C VAL A 73 -21.14 9.62 -11.93
N VAL A 74 -21.99 9.45 -12.95
CA VAL A 74 -21.72 8.54 -14.07
C VAL A 74 -20.43 8.91 -14.79
N LEU A 75 -20.23 10.20 -15.12
CA LEU A 75 -19.02 10.67 -15.79
C LEU A 75 -17.76 10.42 -14.96
N VAL A 76 -17.80 10.72 -13.66
CA VAL A 76 -16.66 10.49 -12.76
C VAL A 76 -16.35 9.01 -12.61
N VAL A 77 -17.38 8.17 -12.45
CA VAL A 77 -17.22 6.72 -12.39
C VAL A 77 -16.62 6.17 -13.68
N LEU A 78 -17.12 6.59 -14.84
CA LEU A 78 -16.58 6.15 -16.13
C LEU A 78 -15.13 6.61 -16.32
N ALA A 79 -14.81 7.85 -15.95
CA ALA A 79 -13.45 8.35 -15.98
C ALA A 79 -12.52 7.56 -15.03
N PHE A 80 -12.98 7.26 -13.83
CA PHE A 80 -12.24 6.45 -12.86
C PHE A 80 -11.99 5.02 -13.38
N ILE A 81 -13.02 4.35 -13.91
CA ILE A 81 -12.87 3.04 -14.57
C ILE A 81 -11.87 3.14 -15.72
N GLY A 82 -11.97 4.16 -16.58
CA GLY A 82 -11.07 4.36 -17.70
C GLY A 82 -9.61 4.54 -17.28
N ILE A 83 -9.36 5.32 -16.21
CA ILE A 83 -8.02 5.52 -15.64
C ILE A 83 -7.48 4.21 -15.08
N VAL A 84 -8.27 3.49 -14.28
CA VAL A 84 -7.83 2.23 -13.66
C VAL A 84 -7.60 1.16 -14.72
N ALA A 85 -8.52 1.00 -15.67
CA ALA A 85 -8.38 0.06 -16.78
C ALA A 85 -7.17 0.43 -17.65
N GLY A 86 -6.99 1.70 -17.98
CA GLY A 86 -5.81 2.18 -18.72
C GLY A 86 -4.51 1.88 -17.98
N ALA A 87 -4.46 2.14 -16.68
CA ALA A 87 -3.30 1.81 -15.85
C ALA A 87 -3.03 0.30 -15.84
N VAL A 88 -4.05 -0.55 -15.67
CA VAL A 88 -3.88 -2.01 -15.71
C VAL A 88 -3.40 -2.48 -17.08
N LEU A 89 -4.03 -2.02 -18.17
CA LEU A 89 -3.70 -2.45 -19.52
C LEU A 89 -2.32 -1.99 -20.00
N LEU A 90 -1.80 -0.87 -19.47
CA LEU A 90 -0.48 -0.36 -19.82
C LEU A 90 0.62 -0.88 -18.88
N ILE A 91 0.37 -0.87 -17.57
CA ILE A 91 1.39 -1.19 -16.57
C ILE A 91 1.52 -2.69 -16.37
N ALA A 92 0.42 -3.45 -16.26
CA ALA A 92 0.49 -4.88 -15.98
C ALA A 92 1.32 -5.67 -17.02
N PRO A 93 1.12 -5.51 -18.34
CA PRO A 93 1.95 -6.24 -19.31
C PRO A 93 3.41 -5.80 -19.27
N ALA A 94 3.69 -4.49 -19.11
CA ALA A 94 5.06 -3.99 -18.98
C ALA A 94 5.77 -4.56 -17.76
N VAL A 95 5.06 -4.66 -16.63
CA VAL A 95 5.58 -5.28 -15.40
C VAL A 95 5.84 -6.77 -15.61
N ILE A 96 4.89 -7.50 -16.22
CA ILE A 96 5.04 -8.94 -16.48
C ILE A 96 6.24 -9.20 -17.39
N SER A 97 6.38 -8.46 -18.49
CA SER A 97 7.49 -8.64 -19.43
C SER A 97 8.83 -8.28 -18.78
N GLN A 98 8.88 -7.21 -17.99
CA GLN A 98 10.08 -6.82 -17.25
C GLN A 98 10.49 -7.90 -16.26
N ILE A 99 9.55 -8.48 -15.50
CA ILE A 99 9.84 -9.56 -14.55
C ILE A 99 10.37 -10.80 -15.28
N GLN A 100 9.75 -11.18 -16.40
CA GLN A 100 10.20 -12.31 -17.20
C GLN A 100 11.63 -12.10 -17.74
N GLN A 101 11.91 -10.90 -18.24
CA GLN A 101 13.24 -10.52 -18.72
C GLN A 101 14.26 -10.56 -17.57
N PHE A 102 13.98 -9.90 -16.44
CA PHE A 102 14.88 -9.87 -15.31
C PHE A 102 15.23 -11.27 -14.81
N ILE A 103 14.24 -12.17 -14.72
CA ILE A 103 14.47 -13.58 -14.33
C ILE A 103 15.30 -14.33 -15.37
N GLY A 104 15.11 -14.05 -16.66
CA GLY A 104 15.95 -14.60 -17.73
C GLY A 104 17.39 -14.11 -17.67
N ASP A 105 17.59 -12.84 -17.32
CA ASP A 105 18.89 -12.17 -17.26
C ASP A 105 19.63 -12.44 -15.94
N LEU A 106 18.97 -13.00 -14.91
CA LEU A 106 19.55 -13.27 -13.59
C LEU A 106 20.91 -14.01 -13.62
N PRO A 107 21.10 -15.09 -14.41
CA PRO A 107 22.38 -15.79 -14.45
C PRO A 107 23.52 -14.89 -14.96
N GLU A 108 23.24 -14.05 -15.96
CA GLU A 108 24.21 -13.11 -16.53
C GLU A 108 24.51 -11.98 -15.55
N ILE A 109 23.48 -11.41 -14.90
CA ILE A 109 23.64 -10.39 -13.84
C ILE A 109 24.54 -10.92 -12.72
N VAL A 110 24.36 -12.16 -12.27
CA VAL A 110 25.20 -12.76 -11.22
C VAL A 110 26.63 -12.99 -11.70
N ALA A 111 26.81 -13.45 -12.94
CA ALA A 111 28.14 -13.65 -13.53
C ALA A 111 28.90 -12.33 -13.66
N ASP A 112 28.25 -11.29 -14.17
CA ASP A 112 28.84 -9.94 -14.30
C ASP A 112 29.16 -9.34 -12.93
N LEU A 113 28.30 -9.55 -11.94
CA LEU A 113 28.49 -9.03 -10.58
C LEU A 113 29.70 -9.67 -9.89
N ALA A 114 29.93 -10.98 -10.11
CA ALA A 114 31.13 -11.67 -9.66
C ALA A 114 32.39 -11.23 -10.42
N ALA A 115 32.26 -10.87 -11.71
CA ALA A 115 33.38 -10.47 -12.56
C ALA A 115 33.80 -9.00 -12.42
N THR A 116 32.91 -8.11 -11.97
CA THR A 116 33.11 -6.64 -12.03
C THR A 116 34.14 -6.08 -11.04
N GLY A 117 34.88 -6.92 -10.29
CA GLY A 117 36.06 -6.53 -9.51
C GLY A 117 35.80 -5.60 -8.31
N TRP A 118 34.65 -4.92 -8.25
CA TRP A 118 34.23 -4.11 -7.12
C TRP A 118 34.05 -4.93 -5.84
N VAL A 119 33.65 -6.20 -5.98
CA VAL A 119 33.60 -7.19 -4.90
C VAL A 119 35.01 -7.41 -4.34
N ALA A 120 35.98 -7.68 -5.22
CA ALA A 120 37.38 -7.85 -4.85
C ALA A 120 37.99 -6.57 -4.24
N ASP A 121 37.62 -5.40 -4.75
CA ASP A 121 38.08 -4.09 -4.23
C ASP A 121 37.47 -3.77 -2.85
N LEU A 122 36.22 -4.20 -2.58
CA LEU A 122 35.58 -4.12 -1.26
C LEU A 122 36.17 -5.12 -0.27
N GLU A 123 36.42 -6.35 -0.70
CA GLU A 123 37.06 -7.39 0.12
C GLU A 123 38.48 -6.96 0.54
N GLN A 124 39.21 -6.33 -0.38
CA GLN A 124 40.55 -5.79 -0.10
C GLN A 124 40.53 -4.59 0.86
N ARG A 125 39.45 -3.79 0.87
CA ARG A 125 39.27 -2.63 1.76
C ARG A 125 38.65 -2.98 3.13
N PHE A 126 37.91 -4.08 3.22
CA PHE A 126 37.22 -4.55 4.44
C PHE A 126 37.70 -5.96 4.85
N THR A 127 38.98 -6.26 4.63
CA THR A 127 39.61 -7.56 4.91
C THR A 127 39.23 -8.11 6.29
N GLY A 128 38.52 -9.24 6.32
CA GLY A 128 38.24 -10.05 7.51
C GLY A 128 36.86 -9.88 8.17
N ALA A 129 36.01 -8.96 7.71
CA ALA A 129 34.67 -8.77 8.29
C ALA A 129 33.56 -9.54 7.54
N VAL A 130 33.69 -9.71 6.22
CA VAL A 130 32.73 -10.42 5.35
C VAL A 130 33.50 -11.11 4.23
N ASP A 131 33.32 -12.42 4.10
CA ASP A 131 33.93 -13.27 3.05
C ASP A 131 33.04 -13.21 1.80
N LEU A 132 33.25 -12.18 0.98
CA LEU A 132 32.38 -11.84 -0.14
C LEU A 132 32.49 -12.89 -1.26
N ASP A 133 33.71 -13.37 -1.56
CA ASP A 133 33.94 -14.47 -2.50
C ASP A 133 33.11 -15.72 -2.19
N ARG A 134 32.99 -16.11 -0.91
CA ARG A 134 32.10 -17.21 -0.52
C ARG A 134 30.62 -16.91 -0.76
N ILE A 135 30.17 -15.68 -0.53
CA ILE A 135 28.77 -15.29 -0.73
C ILE A 135 28.42 -15.31 -2.23
N PHE A 136 29.27 -14.71 -3.07
CA PHE A 136 29.04 -14.66 -4.51
C PHE A 136 29.18 -16.02 -5.19
N ASN A 137 30.15 -16.85 -4.80
CA ASN A 137 30.25 -18.23 -5.30
C ASN A 137 29.06 -19.09 -4.86
N ASN A 138 28.59 -18.96 -3.62
CA ASN A 138 27.38 -19.66 -3.17
C ASN A 138 26.13 -19.20 -3.92
N ILE A 139 26.03 -17.92 -4.30
CA ILE A 139 24.92 -17.40 -5.13
C ILE A 139 25.05 -17.92 -6.56
N GLY A 140 26.26 -17.94 -7.13
CA GLY A 140 26.54 -18.48 -8.46
C GLY A 140 26.21 -19.97 -8.57
N ASP A 141 26.66 -20.78 -7.61
CA ASP A 141 26.35 -22.21 -7.53
C ASP A 141 24.85 -22.46 -7.28
N TRP A 142 24.20 -21.61 -6.48
CA TRP A 142 22.76 -21.69 -6.25
C TRP A 142 21.96 -21.36 -7.50
N VAL A 143 22.34 -20.34 -8.28
CA VAL A 143 21.69 -19.96 -9.54
C VAL A 143 21.98 -20.96 -10.66
N ALA A 144 23.16 -21.58 -10.67
CA ALA A 144 23.55 -22.57 -11.68
C ALA A 144 22.88 -23.95 -11.49
N ASP A 145 22.34 -24.25 -10.29
CA ASP A 145 21.61 -25.50 -10.04
C ASP A 145 20.25 -25.50 -10.78
N PRO A 146 20.02 -26.42 -11.73
CA PRO A 146 18.77 -26.52 -12.47
C PRO A 146 17.53 -26.67 -11.57
N LYS A 147 17.67 -27.24 -10.36
CA LYS A 147 16.56 -27.36 -9.40
C LYS A 147 16.16 -26.01 -8.82
N ASN A 148 17.13 -25.12 -8.59
CA ASN A 148 16.86 -23.77 -8.11
C ASN A 148 16.31 -22.89 -9.23
N VAL A 149 16.77 -23.07 -10.48
CA VAL A 149 16.18 -22.42 -11.66
C VAL A 149 14.74 -22.86 -11.90
N VAL A 150 14.42 -24.14 -11.70
CA VAL A 150 13.03 -24.65 -11.74
C VAL A 150 12.19 -24.07 -10.59
N SER A 151 12.78 -23.88 -9.40
CA SER A 151 12.12 -23.20 -8.28
C SER A 151 11.87 -21.71 -8.55
N LEU A 152 12.77 -21.04 -9.29
CA LEU A 152 12.59 -19.67 -9.80
C LEU A 152 11.48 -19.62 -10.86
N GLY A 153 11.36 -20.65 -11.71
CA GLY A 153 10.22 -20.81 -12.63
C GLY A 153 8.89 -20.97 -11.90
N GLY A 154 8.86 -21.69 -10.78
CA GLY A 154 7.73 -21.69 -9.84
C GLY A 154 7.47 -20.32 -9.21
N GLY A 155 8.54 -19.53 -8.99
CA GLY A 155 8.49 -18.13 -8.60
C GLY A 155 7.85 -17.21 -9.64
N VAL A 156 8.10 -17.42 -10.94
CA VAL A 156 7.42 -16.68 -12.02
C VAL A 156 5.91 -16.93 -11.97
N VAL A 157 5.50 -18.20 -11.77
CA VAL A 157 4.09 -18.58 -11.65
C VAL A 157 3.46 -17.96 -10.41
N SER A 158 4.16 -17.95 -9.27
CA SER A 158 3.65 -17.33 -8.04
C SER A 158 3.54 -15.81 -8.14
N ILE A 159 4.48 -15.15 -8.83
CA ILE A 159 4.40 -13.72 -9.15
C ILE A 159 3.22 -13.44 -10.08
N GLY A 160 3.05 -14.25 -11.13
CA GLY A 160 1.89 -14.15 -12.04
C GLY A 160 0.56 -14.32 -11.31
N ALA A 161 0.47 -15.30 -10.40
CA ALA A 161 -0.68 -15.50 -9.52
C ALA A 161 -0.89 -14.32 -8.56
N GLY A 162 0.19 -13.72 -8.05
CA GLY A 162 0.16 -12.52 -7.22
C GLY A 162 -0.38 -11.30 -7.97
N ILE A 163 0.06 -11.09 -9.21
CA ILE A 163 -0.46 -10.03 -10.10
C ILE A 163 -1.95 -10.26 -10.36
N LEU A 164 -2.35 -11.49 -10.71
CA LEU A 164 -3.77 -11.80 -10.94
C LEU A 164 -4.61 -11.56 -9.68
N SER A 165 -4.10 -11.93 -8.50
CA SER A 165 -4.76 -11.68 -7.21
C SER A 165 -4.88 -10.20 -6.91
N PHE A 166 -3.83 -9.41 -7.19
CA PHE A 166 -3.86 -7.96 -7.08
C PHE A 166 -4.90 -7.34 -8.02
N LEU A 167 -4.94 -7.76 -9.29
CA LEU A 167 -5.93 -7.31 -10.27
C LEU A 167 -7.36 -7.66 -9.85
N ALA A 168 -7.59 -8.87 -9.32
CA ALA A 168 -8.88 -9.24 -8.76
C ALA A 168 -9.28 -8.33 -7.59
N GLY A 169 -8.34 -8.01 -6.69
CA GLY A 169 -8.55 -7.04 -5.62
C GLY A 169 -8.88 -5.64 -6.14
N VAL A 170 -8.16 -5.16 -7.16
CA VAL A 170 -8.45 -3.88 -7.83
C VAL A 170 -9.87 -3.87 -8.39
N VAL A 171 -10.31 -4.94 -9.07
CA VAL A 171 -11.68 -5.04 -9.59
C VAL A 171 -12.71 -4.96 -8.47
N ILE A 172 -12.51 -5.68 -7.37
CA ILE A 172 -13.41 -5.64 -6.20
C ILE A 172 -13.48 -4.22 -5.63
N VAL A 173 -12.32 -3.58 -5.40
CA VAL A 173 -12.24 -2.21 -4.87
C VAL A 173 -12.94 -1.23 -5.81
N VAL A 174 -12.73 -1.32 -7.11
CA VAL A 174 -13.40 -0.48 -8.11
C VAL A 174 -14.91 -0.64 -8.04
N ILE A 175 -15.43 -1.86 -8.02
CA ILE A 175 -16.87 -2.13 -7.92
C ILE A 175 -17.44 -1.52 -6.63
N LEU A 176 -16.79 -1.74 -5.50
CA LEU A 176 -17.22 -1.18 -4.21
C LEU A 176 -17.13 0.36 -4.20
N THR A 177 -16.09 0.95 -4.78
CA THR A 177 -15.95 2.41 -4.90
C THR A 177 -17.09 2.99 -5.70
N ILE A 178 -17.46 2.36 -6.82
CA ILE A 178 -18.61 2.78 -7.64
C ILE A 178 -19.89 2.70 -6.82
N TYR A 179 -20.12 1.58 -6.14
CA TYR A 179 -21.30 1.40 -5.33
C TYR A 179 -21.41 2.46 -4.22
N PHE A 180 -20.32 2.72 -3.50
CA PHE A 180 -20.29 3.74 -2.46
C PHE A 180 -20.42 5.16 -3.03
N ALA A 181 -19.79 5.48 -4.15
CA ALA A 181 -19.91 6.80 -4.78
C ALA A 181 -21.36 7.09 -5.22
N VAL A 182 -22.06 6.09 -5.76
CA VAL A 182 -23.47 6.21 -6.16
C VAL A 182 -24.39 6.31 -4.95
N THR A 183 -24.17 5.49 -3.92
CA THR A 183 -25.05 5.39 -2.75
C THR A 183 -24.72 6.37 -1.61
N MET A 184 -23.64 7.16 -1.73
CA MET A 184 -23.19 8.11 -0.72
C MET A 184 -24.29 9.04 -0.18
N PRO A 185 -25.16 9.65 -1.02
CA PRO A 185 -26.24 10.51 -0.53
C PRO A 185 -27.25 9.75 0.33
N THR A 186 -27.59 8.52 -0.06
CA THR A 186 -28.50 7.64 0.68
C THR A 186 -27.90 7.25 2.03
N ILE A 187 -26.61 6.93 2.07
CA ILE A 187 -25.89 6.62 3.30
C ILE A 187 -25.92 7.82 4.25
N LYS A 188 -25.59 9.02 3.74
CA LYS A 188 -25.61 10.26 4.53
C LYS A 188 -27.02 10.56 5.07
N ALA A 189 -28.05 10.46 4.24
CA ALA A 189 -29.44 10.69 4.66
C ALA A 189 -29.90 9.69 5.73
N ALA A 190 -29.54 8.41 5.60
CA ALA A 190 -29.83 7.39 6.60
C ALA A 190 -29.12 7.69 7.93
N MET A 191 -27.85 8.12 7.91
CA MET A 191 -27.13 8.51 9.13
C MET A 191 -27.73 9.76 9.78
N LEU A 192 -28.12 10.76 9.00
CA LEU A 192 -28.79 11.97 9.50
C LEU A 192 -30.18 11.70 10.08
N SER A 193 -30.84 10.62 9.67
CA SER A 193 -32.14 10.21 10.22
C SER A 193 -32.04 9.78 11.70
N LEU A 194 -30.87 9.30 12.14
CA LEU A 194 -30.58 8.90 13.52
C LEU A 194 -30.31 10.09 14.45
N VAL A 195 -30.12 11.29 13.87
CA VAL A 195 -29.80 12.52 14.61
C VAL A 195 -31.09 13.26 14.98
N ALA A 196 -31.15 13.76 16.22
CA ALA A 196 -32.24 14.60 16.70
C ALA A 196 -32.42 15.85 15.82
N ALA A 197 -33.67 16.24 15.56
CA ALA A 197 -34.00 17.36 14.65
C ALA A 197 -33.31 18.68 15.02
N SER A 198 -33.13 18.96 16.32
CA SER A 198 -32.46 20.17 16.83
C SER A 198 -30.99 20.29 16.43
N SER A 199 -30.33 19.17 16.13
CA SER A 199 -28.89 19.11 15.83
C SER A 199 -28.61 18.71 14.38
N ARG A 200 -29.66 18.44 13.58
CA ARG A 200 -29.52 17.85 12.23
C ARG A 200 -28.77 18.76 11.27
N GLU A 201 -29.03 20.07 11.30
CA GLU A 201 -28.32 21.05 10.46
C GLU A 201 -26.82 21.10 10.77
N THR A 202 -26.45 21.11 12.07
CA THR A 202 -25.05 21.08 12.50
C THR A 202 -24.36 19.80 12.06
N VAL A 203 -25.00 18.64 12.26
CA VAL A 203 -24.40 17.34 11.89
C VAL A 203 -24.29 17.19 10.37
N GLU A 204 -25.26 17.68 9.60
CA GLU A 204 -25.19 17.71 8.14
C GLU A 204 -24.01 18.58 7.67
N SER A 205 -23.88 19.81 8.21
CA SER A 205 -22.75 20.70 7.91
C SER A 205 -21.39 20.07 8.21
N VAL A 206 -21.26 19.43 9.38
CA VAL A 206 -20.03 18.73 9.80
C VAL A 206 -19.76 17.54 8.88
N THR A 207 -20.78 16.75 8.55
CA THR A 207 -20.64 15.56 7.68
C THR A 207 -20.17 15.95 6.28
N GLU A 208 -20.70 17.03 5.72
CA GLU A 208 -20.27 17.54 4.41
C GLU A 208 -18.83 18.05 4.42
N GLU A 209 -18.43 18.78 5.47
CA GLU A 209 -17.06 19.27 5.60
C GLU A 209 -16.05 18.14 5.80
N VAL A 210 -16.37 17.15 6.63
CA VAL A 210 -15.58 15.93 6.80
C VAL A 210 -15.43 15.19 5.47
N THR A 211 -16.54 14.99 4.75
CA THR A 211 -16.53 14.31 3.43
C THR A 211 -15.63 15.05 2.44
N ARG A 212 -15.76 16.38 2.35
CA ARG A 212 -14.92 17.21 1.46
C ARG A 212 -13.45 17.17 1.87
N SER A 213 -13.15 17.21 3.16
CA SER A 213 -11.78 17.13 3.69
C SER A 213 -11.10 15.80 3.34
N ILE A 214 -11.78 14.68 3.61
CA ILE A 214 -11.29 13.34 3.24
C ILE A 214 -11.11 13.27 1.72
N GLY A 215 -12.09 13.73 0.94
CA GLY A 215 -12.02 13.67 -0.51
C GLY A 215 -10.85 14.45 -1.10
N ARG A 216 -10.61 15.68 -0.64
CA ARG A 216 -9.47 16.48 -1.09
C ARG A 216 -8.14 15.86 -0.67
N TYR A 217 -8.07 15.25 0.51
CA TYR A 217 -6.89 14.52 0.94
C TYR A 217 -6.58 13.34 0.01
N VAL A 218 -7.58 12.53 -0.31
CA VAL A 218 -7.42 11.38 -1.22
C VAL A 218 -6.89 11.85 -2.57
N LEU A 219 -7.48 12.90 -3.15
CA LEU A 219 -7.01 13.49 -4.40
C LEU A 219 -5.58 14.01 -4.28
N GLY A 220 -5.23 14.64 -3.15
CA GLY A 220 -3.87 15.10 -2.88
C GLY A 220 -2.86 13.96 -2.82
N GLN A 221 -3.18 12.87 -2.12
CA GLN A 221 -2.33 11.68 -2.03
C GLN A 221 -2.17 10.96 -3.37
N VAL A 222 -3.26 10.78 -4.12
CA VAL A 222 -3.20 10.20 -5.47
C VAL A 222 -2.35 11.09 -6.39
N SER A 223 -2.48 12.41 -6.28
CA SER A 223 -1.67 13.35 -7.08
C SER A 223 -0.18 13.25 -6.73
N LEU A 224 0.17 13.19 -5.44
CA LEU A 224 1.55 12.96 -4.99
C LEU A 224 2.10 11.63 -5.52
N GLY A 225 1.29 10.56 -5.41
CA GLY A 225 1.64 9.26 -5.95
C GLY A 225 1.90 9.30 -7.44
N ILE A 226 1.03 9.94 -8.23
CA ILE A 226 1.21 10.09 -9.69
C ILE A 226 2.50 10.82 -10.00
N VAL A 227 2.77 11.95 -9.32
CA VAL A 227 4.01 12.71 -9.52
C VAL A 227 5.22 11.84 -9.20
N ASN A 228 5.21 11.12 -8.07
CA ASN A 228 6.30 10.22 -7.72
C ASN A 228 6.49 9.11 -8.75
N GLY A 229 5.41 8.43 -9.13
CA GLY A 229 5.44 7.34 -10.09
C GLY A 229 5.97 7.78 -11.45
N VAL A 230 5.50 8.91 -11.96
CA VAL A 230 5.96 9.46 -13.25
C VAL A 230 7.42 9.89 -13.18
N CYS A 231 7.81 10.67 -12.16
CA CYS A 231 9.20 11.09 -11.99
C CYS A 231 10.14 9.88 -11.84
N SER A 232 9.72 8.87 -11.06
CA SER A 232 10.46 7.62 -10.89
C SER A 232 10.54 6.83 -12.19
N ALA A 233 9.45 6.72 -12.96
CA ALA A 233 9.46 6.04 -14.26
C ALA A 233 10.45 6.68 -15.23
N ILE A 234 10.43 8.02 -15.32
CA ILE A 234 11.35 8.77 -16.18
C ILE A 234 12.79 8.55 -15.72
N PHE A 235 13.07 8.77 -14.43
CA PHE A 235 14.42 8.64 -13.88
C PHE A 235 14.98 7.22 -14.04
N LEU A 236 14.22 6.20 -13.62
CA LEU A 236 14.63 4.79 -13.67
C LEU A 236 14.85 4.32 -15.10
N THR A 237 14.04 4.80 -16.05
CA THR A 237 14.25 4.50 -17.48
C THR A 237 15.53 5.16 -18.00
N ILE A 238 15.81 6.42 -17.62
CA ILE A 238 17.01 7.15 -18.06
C ILE A 238 18.29 6.47 -17.56
N ILE A 239 18.31 6.05 -16.30
CA ILE A 239 19.51 5.40 -15.73
C ILE A 239 19.65 3.93 -16.16
N GLY A 240 18.68 3.37 -16.88
CA GLY A 240 18.68 1.95 -17.25
C GLY A 240 18.53 1.02 -16.04
N ALA A 241 17.73 1.43 -15.04
CA ALA A 241 17.47 0.63 -13.85
C ALA A 241 16.74 -0.69 -14.21
N PRO A 242 16.89 -1.75 -13.39
CA PRO A 242 16.10 -2.96 -13.58
C PRO A 242 14.61 -2.68 -13.38
N LEU A 243 13.76 -3.31 -14.19
CA LEU A 243 12.32 -3.31 -13.98
C LEU A 243 11.70 -1.90 -13.81
N PRO A 244 12.02 -0.90 -14.66
CA PRO A 244 11.73 0.51 -14.37
C PRO A 244 10.22 0.79 -14.24
N ALA A 245 9.36 0.06 -14.96
CA ALA A 245 7.92 0.24 -14.84
C ALA A 245 7.38 -0.34 -13.52
N LEU A 246 7.88 -1.52 -13.11
CA LEU A 246 7.53 -2.11 -11.82
C LEU A 246 7.99 -1.24 -10.66
N LEU A 247 9.24 -0.80 -10.67
CA LEU A 247 9.81 0.02 -9.60
C LEU A 247 9.12 1.39 -9.53
N ALA A 248 8.78 2.00 -10.66
CA ALA A 248 7.97 3.22 -10.69
C ALA A 248 6.53 3.00 -10.19
N PHE A 249 5.93 1.85 -10.48
CA PHE A 249 4.63 1.49 -9.94
C PHE A 249 4.67 1.27 -8.42
N ILE A 250 5.74 0.65 -7.91
CA ILE A 250 6.01 0.57 -6.47
C ILE A 250 6.16 1.96 -5.88
N ALA A 251 6.89 2.88 -6.53
CA ALA A 251 7.03 4.26 -6.07
C ALA A 251 5.67 4.98 -5.99
N PHE A 252 4.81 4.80 -7.00
CA PHE A 252 3.43 5.30 -7.01
C PHE A 252 2.64 4.76 -5.83
N LEU A 253 2.58 3.44 -5.66
CA LEU A 253 1.80 2.80 -4.59
C LEU A 253 2.33 3.16 -3.20
N ALA A 254 3.65 3.17 -3.03
CA ALA A 254 4.28 3.52 -1.77
C ALA A 254 3.92 4.95 -1.38
N SER A 255 3.99 5.91 -2.30
CA SER A 255 3.69 7.33 -2.04
C SER A 255 2.23 7.58 -1.60
N LEU A 256 1.30 6.64 -1.84
CA LEU A 256 -0.06 6.72 -1.27
C LEU A 256 -0.08 6.60 0.27
N ILE A 257 1.00 6.08 0.88
CA ILE A 257 1.20 5.98 2.32
C ILE A 257 2.11 7.14 2.77
N PRO A 258 1.58 8.18 3.42
CA PRO A 258 2.38 9.35 3.78
C PRO A 258 3.53 8.97 4.70
N LEU A 259 4.67 9.65 4.53
CA LEU A 259 5.91 9.53 5.32
C LEU A 259 6.61 8.16 5.20
N VAL A 260 5.90 7.08 5.49
CA VAL A 260 6.44 5.70 5.49
C VAL A 260 6.63 5.20 4.06
N GLY A 261 5.72 5.55 3.17
CA GLY A 261 5.71 5.13 1.78
C GLY A 261 6.97 5.50 1.01
N PRO A 262 7.30 6.78 0.84
CA PRO A 262 8.51 7.20 0.12
C PRO A 262 9.80 6.57 0.68
N ILE A 263 9.90 6.40 2.01
CA ILE A 263 11.04 5.73 2.65
C ILE A 263 11.09 4.24 2.25
N THR A 264 10.00 3.50 2.46
CA THR A 264 9.97 2.07 2.14
C THR A 264 10.14 1.79 0.64
N GLY A 265 9.49 2.59 -0.20
CA GLY A 265 9.63 2.53 -1.66
C GLY A 265 11.06 2.83 -2.11
N SER A 266 11.69 3.89 -1.61
CA SER A 266 13.08 4.21 -1.96
C SER A 266 14.06 3.12 -1.53
N ILE A 267 13.86 2.48 -0.38
CA ILE A 267 14.68 1.34 0.06
C ILE A 267 14.55 0.18 -0.92
N ILE A 268 13.33 -0.21 -1.29
CA ILE A 268 13.08 -1.30 -2.24
C ILE A 268 13.72 -1.01 -3.59
N ILE A 269 13.54 0.21 -4.10
CA ILE A 269 14.00 0.60 -5.44
C ILE A 269 15.52 0.73 -5.48
N THR A 270 16.12 1.37 -4.47
CA THR A 270 17.57 1.49 -4.32
C THR A 270 18.21 0.11 -4.16
N GLY A 271 17.65 -0.75 -3.31
CA GLY A 271 18.11 -2.13 -3.12
C GLY A 271 18.06 -2.95 -4.41
N SER A 272 16.97 -2.83 -5.17
CA SER A 272 16.83 -3.50 -6.47
C SER A 272 17.88 -3.04 -7.47
N CYS A 273 18.20 -1.74 -7.50
CA CYS A 273 19.24 -1.20 -8.37
C CYS A 273 20.65 -1.62 -7.93
N LEU A 274 20.91 -1.67 -6.62
CA LEU A 274 22.20 -2.12 -6.04
C LEU A 274 22.51 -3.58 -6.39
N MET A 275 21.50 -4.44 -6.51
CA MET A 275 21.68 -5.84 -6.90
C MET A 275 22.22 -6.01 -8.31
N VAL A 276 21.98 -5.04 -9.20
CA VAL A 276 22.46 -5.09 -10.59
C VAL A 276 23.79 -4.36 -10.71
N SER A 277 23.91 -3.18 -10.12
CA SER A 277 25.15 -2.41 -10.16
C SER A 277 25.21 -1.41 -8.99
N PRO A 278 26.35 -1.30 -8.29
CA PRO A 278 26.55 -0.26 -7.28
C PRO A 278 26.29 1.15 -7.81
N GLY A 279 26.65 1.41 -9.08
CA GLY A 279 26.44 2.72 -9.71
C GLY A 279 24.96 3.08 -9.86
N LEU A 280 24.13 2.13 -10.30
CA LEU A 280 22.68 2.31 -10.41
C LEU A 280 22.05 2.51 -9.04
N GLY A 281 22.48 1.73 -8.05
CA GLY A 281 22.03 1.85 -6.67
C GLY A 281 22.34 3.21 -6.05
N ILE A 282 23.57 3.70 -6.20
CA ILE A 282 23.96 5.02 -5.71
C ILE A 282 23.18 6.13 -6.43
N ALA A 283 23.01 6.03 -7.74
CA ALA A 283 22.21 6.99 -8.51
C ALA A 283 20.75 7.03 -8.03
N ALA A 284 20.13 5.87 -7.81
CA ALA A 284 18.78 5.76 -7.26
C ALA A 284 18.67 6.32 -5.83
N ALA A 285 19.66 6.03 -4.97
CA ALA A 285 19.71 6.56 -3.61
C ALA A 285 19.76 8.09 -3.60
N ILE A 286 20.65 8.68 -4.40
CA ILE A 286 20.78 10.15 -4.52
C ILE A 286 19.48 10.76 -5.04
N TYR A 287 18.89 10.16 -6.08
CA TYR A 287 17.60 10.61 -6.61
C TYR A 287 16.52 10.61 -5.54
N TYR A 288 16.33 9.51 -4.80
CA TYR A 288 15.28 9.45 -3.78
C TYR A 288 15.56 10.36 -2.58
N LEU A 289 16.83 10.54 -2.21
CA LEU A 289 17.21 11.53 -1.19
C LEU A 289 16.78 12.94 -1.62
N VAL A 290 17.02 13.33 -2.87
CA VAL A 290 16.61 14.64 -3.39
C VAL A 290 15.08 14.71 -3.54
N TYR A 291 14.48 13.69 -4.15
CA TYR A 291 13.05 13.63 -4.40
C TYR A 291 12.25 13.71 -3.11
N MET A 292 12.66 13.03 -2.03
CA MET A 292 12.01 13.12 -0.73
C MET A 292 12.00 14.55 -0.17
N GLN A 293 13.07 15.33 -0.38
CA GLN A 293 13.09 16.74 0.04
C GLN A 293 12.18 17.60 -0.83
N VAL A 294 12.19 17.37 -2.14
CA VAL A 294 11.26 18.05 -3.06
C VAL A 294 9.81 17.73 -2.67
N GLU A 295 9.51 16.47 -2.34
CA GLU A 295 8.19 16.07 -1.88
C GLU A 295 7.81 16.76 -0.56
N ALA A 296 8.68 16.69 0.45
CA ALA A 296 8.40 17.21 1.79
C ALA A 296 8.26 18.74 1.83
N TYR A 297 9.09 19.47 1.08
CA TYR A 297 9.15 20.94 1.17
C TYR A 297 8.43 21.67 0.04
N LEU A 298 8.26 21.06 -1.13
CA LEU A 298 7.64 21.72 -2.29
C LEU A 298 6.31 21.10 -2.69
N LEU A 299 6.25 19.79 -2.93
CA LEU A 299 5.04 19.15 -3.47
C LEU A 299 3.95 19.01 -2.40
N SER A 300 4.28 18.40 -1.27
CA SER A 300 3.32 18.11 -0.20
C SER A 300 2.67 19.39 0.35
N PRO A 301 3.40 20.47 0.68
CA PRO A 301 2.75 21.71 1.13
C PRO A 301 1.85 22.33 0.05
N ARG A 302 2.22 22.27 -1.23
CA ARG A 302 1.40 22.86 -2.30
C ARG A 302 0.14 22.04 -2.59
N ILE A 303 0.25 20.73 -2.59
CA ILE A 303 -0.86 19.81 -2.88
C ILE A 303 -1.78 19.68 -1.65
N MET A 304 -1.21 19.55 -0.46
CA MET A 304 -1.96 19.24 0.77
C MET A 304 -2.53 20.47 1.47
N LYS A 305 -1.99 21.68 1.26
CA LYS A 305 -2.55 22.93 1.82
C LYS A 305 -3.98 23.20 1.37
N ALA A 306 -4.37 22.72 0.19
CA ALA A 306 -5.74 22.80 -0.29
C ALA A 306 -6.67 21.72 0.31
N ALA A 307 -6.09 20.67 0.88
CA ALA A 307 -6.79 19.44 1.26
C ALA A 307 -7.12 19.34 2.75
N VAL A 308 -6.18 19.66 3.64
CA VAL A 308 -6.34 19.43 5.09
C VAL A 308 -5.59 20.49 5.92
N ASP A 309 -6.33 21.30 6.70
CA ASP A 309 -5.77 22.26 7.68
C ASP A 309 -5.45 21.56 9.01
N VAL A 310 -4.46 20.67 9.00
CA VAL A 310 -4.02 19.92 10.18
C VAL A 310 -2.56 20.25 10.49
N PRO A 311 -2.21 20.54 11.76
CA PRO A 311 -0.82 20.74 12.15
C PRO A 311 0.05 19.53 11.78
N GLY A 312 1.24 19.77 11.21
CA GLY A 312 2.13 18.69 10.75
C GLY A 312 2.47 17.64 11.80
N ALA A 313 2.58 18.06 13.08
CA ALA A 313 2.79 17.13 14.19
C ALA A 313 1.65 16.11 14.33
N LEU A 314 0.40 16.55 14.15
CA LEU A 314 -0.76 15.66 14.24
C LEU A 314 -0.80 14.68 13.06
N VAL A 315 -0.35 15.11 11.87
CA VAL A 315 -0.22 14.23 10.69
C VAL A 315 0.74 13.07 10.98
N ILE A 316 1.91 13.37 11.56
CA ILE A 316 2.92 12.36 11.89
C ILE A 316 2.39 11.40 12.95
N ILE A 317 1.81 11.92 14.05
CA ILE A 317 1.27 11.11 15.14
C ILE A 317 0.13 10.21 14.61
N ALA A 318 -0.78 10.77 13.82
CA ALA A 318 -1.87 10.03 13.22
C ALA A 318 -1.36 8.92 12.30
N ALA A 319 -0.41 9.20 11.41
CA ALA A 319 0.14 8.20 10.50
C ALA A 319 0.81 7.03 11.25
N ILE A 320 1.57 7.30 12.32
CA ILE A 320 2.21 6.26 13.14
C ILE A 320 1.16 5.44 13.90
N ALA A 321 0.20 6.11 14.55
CA ALA A 321 -0.87 5.44 15.30
C ALA A 321 -1.75 4.58 14.37
N GLY A 322 -2.14 5.13 13.23
CA GLY A 322 -2.88 4.43 12.18
C GLY A 322 -2.11 3.22 11.66
N GLY A 323 -0.84 3.41 11.33
CA GLY A 323 0.06 2.33 10.89
C GLY A 323 0.13 1.18 11.89
N THR A 324 0.16 1.50 13.18
CA THR A 324 0.20 0.51 14.26
C THR A 324 -1.13 -0.23 14.41
N LEU A 325 -2.26 0.47 14.29
CA LEU A 325 -3.60 -0.10 14.51
C LEU A 325 -4.12 -0.92 13.33
N GLY A 326 -3.89 -0.44 12.11
CA GLY A 326 -4.51 -0.96 10.89
C GLY A 326 -3.52 -1.27 9.77
N GLY A 327 -2.22 -1.32 10.08
CA GLY A 327 -1.17 -1.50 9.08
C GLY A 327 -1.17 -0.40 8.04
N VAL A 328 -0.90 -0.77 6.80
CA VAL A 328 -0.86 0.15 5.65
C VAL A 328 -2.14 0.98 5.51
N LEU A 329 -3.31 0.36 5.59
CA LEU A 329 -4.56 1.11 5.47
C LEU A 329 -4.82 2.05 6.65
N GLY A 330 -4.49 1.61 7.86
CA GLY A 330 -4.58 2.47 9.02
C GLY A 330 -3.72 3.73 8.86
N ALA A 331 -2.51 3.60 8.31
CA ALA A 331 -1.64 4.75 8.04
C ALA A 331 -2.24 5.72 7.00
N VAL A 332 -2.82 5.20 5.92
CA VAL A 332 -3.44 6.02 4.85
C VAL A 332 -4.67 6.79 5.36
N VAL A 333 -5.51 6.14 6.16
CA VAL A 333 -6.79 6.70 6.61
C VAL A 333 -6.64 7.56 7.87
N ALA A 334 -5.55 7.41 8.63
CA ALA A 334 -5.42 8.09 9.92
C ALA A 334 -5.32 9.62 9.81
N VAL A 335 -4.66 10.16 8.79
CA VAL A 335 -4.54 11.62 8.63
C VAL A 335 -5.91 12.26 8.38
N PRO A 336 -6.75 11.75 7.47
CA PRO A 336 -8.12 12.24 7.31
C PRO A 336 -9.01 12.02 8.54
N VAL A 337 -8.82 10.93 9.29
CA VAL A 337 -9.54 10.72 10.56
C VAL A 337 -9.15 11.78 11.59
N ALA A 338 -7.87 12.11 11.72
CA ALA A 338 -7.41 13.18 12.60
C ALA A 338 -7.96 14.55 12.16
N ALA A 339 -7.98 14.82 10.86
CA ALA A 339 -8.61 16.03 10.30
C ALA A 339 -10.10 16.10 10.62
N SER A 340 -10.81 14.97 10.48
CA SER A 340 -12.23 14.86 10.78
C SER A 340 -12.51 15.11 12.26
N GLY A 341 -11.68 14.58 13.15
CA GLY A 341 -11.73 14.85 14.59
C GLY A 341 -11.57 16.33 14.91
N MET A 342 -10.62 17.01 14.26
CA MET A 342 -10.43 18.46 14.42
C MET A 342 -11.64 19.28 13.98
N ILE A 343 -12.28 18.91 12.86
CA ILE A 343 -13.52 19.55 12.39
C ILE A 343 -14.63 19.40 13.44
N ILE A 344 -14.82 18.19 13.97
CA ILE A 344 -15.83 17.90 15.00
C ILE A 344 -15.56 18.72 16.27
N ILE A 345 -14.31 18.76 16.73
CA ILE A 345 -13.93 19.55 17.92
C ILE A 345 -14.27 21.03 17.71
N ARG A 346 -13.87 21.62 16.57
CA ARG A 346 -14.09 23.04 16.27
C ARG A 346 -15.57 23.39 16.11
N LYS A 347 -16.38 22.53 15.47
CA LYS A 347 -17.79 22.84 15.16
C LYS A 347 -18.80 22.37 16.19
N VAL A 348 -18.46 21.38 17.01
CA VAL A 348 -19.40 20.79 17.97
C VAL A 348 -18.93 21.02 19.40
N VAL A 349 -17.69 20.65 19.72
CA VAL A 349 -17.22 20.66 21.12
C VAL A 349 -17.00 22.08 21.63
N VAL A 350 -16.27 22.92 20.88
CA VAL A 350 -15.97 24.30 21.30
C VAL A 350 -17.26 25.13 21.48
N PRO A 351 -18.18 25.20 20.50
CA PRO A 351 -19.41 25.99 20.66
C PRO A 351 -20.34 25.46 21.77
N ALA A 352 -20.28 24.16 22.09
CA ALA A 352 -21.04 23.60 23.20
C ALA A 352 -20.46 23.97 24.57
N GLN A 353 -19.14 24.17 24.67
CA GLN A 353 -18.49 24.66 25.88
C GLN A 353 -18.70 26.17 26.04
N ASP A 354 -18.64 26.95 24.96
CA ASP A 354 -18.86 28.41 25.00
C ASP A 354 -20.30 28.81 25.41
N LYS A 355 -21.25 27.88 25.32
CA LYS A 355 -22.65 28.05 25.75
C LYS A 355 -22.89 27.72 27.23
N LYS A 356 -21.90 27.16 27.93
CA LYS A 356 -21.97 26.85 29.36
C LYS A 356 -21.40 28.00 30.20
#